data_AF-A0A954STY9-F1
#
_entry.id   AF-A0A954STY9-F1
#
_cell.length_a   1.000
_cell.length_b   1.000
_cell.length_c   1.000
_cell.angle_alpha   90.00
_cell.angle_beta   90.00
_cell.angle_gamma   90.00
#
_symmetry.space_group_name_H-M   'P 1'
#
loop_
_entity.id
_entity.type
_entity.pdbx_description
1 polymer ?
#
loop_
_entity_poly.entity_id
_entity_poly.type
_entity_poly.pdbx_seq_one_letter_code
_entity_poly.pdbx_strand_id
1 'polypeptide(L)'
;LPWSNPERLAESNAIAEGDTVIFETVRGERAQRFAAALKQKGVKVCFLECDLYPESELANSASIMLCTSRYLADEMHKRHSEVPIEMIPDPVEDLLRSEELPVRVRKETSGLRIAWMGQAGHWETLDEVRTILHDPEFRDMRLTTVSNHPQAELLWSPQTALSLLRSSDILVVPTSQSTQALAKSSNRVVQGMALGCVVLAGDLPAYREVIESGTNGFICRTSEEWREALRTVREVGRRRSLVHKGHQRVAEEFGLAPITRRYAEVLGLTPSVKQTEKSLPAGYLAEQSAEYACWYLAQHRYSEGLRWMTTACCREMNGAGFCSALEVLSKRCRRKLGRMTAKQDPENK
;
A
#
# COMPACT_ATOMS: atom_id res chain seq x y z
N LEU A 1 -5.90 8.36 25.64
CA LEU A 1 -5.85 8.60 24.18
C LEU A 1 -4.81 9.68 23.88
N PRO A 2 -3.82 9.45 23.01
CA PRO A 2 -2.81 10.47 22.64
C PRO A 2 -3.40 11.72 21.93
N TRP A 3 -4.73 11.73 21.72
CA TRP A 3 -5.48 12.74 20.97
C TRP A 3 -6.50 13.52 21.80
N SER A 4 -6.40 13.50 23.14
CA SER A 4 -7.39 14.20 23.98
C SER A 4 -7.40 15.71 23.77
N ASN A 5 -6.28 16.30 23.31
CA ASN A 5 -6.21 17.70 22.89
C ASN A 5 -5.21 17.88 21.72
N PRO A 6 -5.66 17.77 20.46
CA PRO A 6 -4.79 17.85 19.28
C PRO A 6 -4.10 19.22 19.12
N GLU A 7 -4.78 20.31 19.51
CA GLU A 7 -4.24 21.66 19.47
C GLU A 7 -3.01 21.78 20.38
N ARG A 8 -3.06 21.18 21.57
CA ARG A 8 -1.93 21.13 22.50
C ARG A 8 -0.72 20.33 21.96
N LEU A 9 -0.96 19.33 21.11
CA LEU A 9 0.11 18.59 20.43
C LEU A 9 0.77 19.46 19.35
N ALA A 10 -0.01 20.24 18.61
CA ALA A 10 0.50 21.21 17.64
C ALA A 10 1.29 22.34 18.32
N GLU A 11 0.85 22.78 19.49
CA GLU A 11 1.56 23.77 20.32
C GLU A 11 2.86 23.22 20.92
N SER A 12 3.02 21.89 21.01
CA SER A 12 4.25 21.30 21.54
C SER A 12 5.46 21.59 20.64
N ASN A 13 6.66 21.61 21.23
CA ASN A 13 7.91 21.76 20.47
C ASN A 13 8.31 20.47 19.71
N ALA A 14 7.44 19.45 19.65
CA ALA A 14 7.72 18.20 18.96
C ALA A 14 7.60 18.31 17.43
N ILE A 15 6.76 19.23 16.95
CA ILE A 15 6.54 19.51 15.53
C ILE A 15 6.78 21.01 15.33
N ALA A 16 7.65 21.38 14.41
CA ALA A 16 8.08 22.77 14.22
C ALA A 16 7.82 23.27 12.80
N GLU A 17 7.85 24.59 12.63
CA GLU A 17 7.81 25.23 11.32
C GLU A 17 8.86 24.60 10.38
N GLY A 18 8.45 24.30 9.14
CA GLY A 18 9.29 23.62 8.15
C GLY A 18 9.31 22.10 8.23
N ASP A 19 8.67 21.49 9.24
CA ASP A 19 8.40 20.05 9.26
C ASP A 19 7.26 19.69 8.29
N THR A 20 7.18 18.41 7.91
CA THR A 20 6.05 17.86 7.14
C THR A 20 5.35 16.78 7.94
N VAL A 21 4.03 16.85 8.03
CA VAL A 21 3.20 15.86 8.71
C VAL A 21 2.26 15.22 7.70
N ILE A 22 2.28 13.89 7.63
CA ILE A 22 1.45 13.11 6.73
C ILE A 22 0.29 12.51 7.53
N PHE A 23 -0.93 12.83 7.11
CA PHE A 23 -2.15 12.21 7.58
C PHE A 23 -2.53 11.12 6.59
N GLU A 24 -2.36 9.86 6.96
CA GLU A 24 -2.74 8.73 6.12
C GLU A 24 -4.13 8.25 6.50
N THR A 25 -5.12 8.47 5.62
CA THR A 25 -6.52 8.02 5.78
C THR A 25 -7.18 8.42 7.11
N VAL A 26 -6.62 9.42 7.81
CA VAL A 26 -7.14 9.93 9.08
C VAL A 26 -8.33 10.84 8.80
N ARG A 27 -9.40 10.67 9.57
CA ARG A 27 -10.67 11.40 9.38
C ARG A 27 -11.19 12.00 10.69
N GLY A 28 -12.17 12.88 10.54
CA GLY A 28 -12.93 13.46 11.64
C GLY A 28 -12.41 14.81 12.15
N GLU A 29 -13.27 15.48 12.92
CA GLU A 29 -13.09 16.87 13.37
C GLU A 29 -11.77 17.10 14.13
N ARG A 30 -11.35 16.12 14.95
CA ARG A 30 -10.08 16.22 15.69
C ARG A 30 -8.87 16.28 14.77
N ALA A 31 -8.87 15.48 13.71
CA ALA A 31 -7.78 15.46 12.73
C ALA A 31 -7.76 16.73 11.89
N GLN A 32 -8.93 17.24 11.53
CA GLN A 32 -9.08 18.53 10.85
C GLN A 32 -8.56 19.69 11.71
N ARG A 33 -8.94 19.75 12.99
CA ARG A 33 -8.44 20.77 13.93
C ARG A 33 -6.93 20.66 14.12
N PHE A 34 -6.41 19.44 14.21
CA PHE A 34 -4.96 19.24 14.30
C PHE A 34 -4.23 19.74 13.04
N ALA A 35 -4.70 19.36 11.85
CA ALA A 35 -4.16 19.81 10.58
C ALA A 35 -4.21 21.34 10.44
N ALA A 36 -5.33 21.97 10.84
CA ALA A 36 -5.46 23.42 10.84
C ALA A 36 -4.46 24.10 11.79
N ALA A 37 -4.27 23.59 13.00
CA ALA A 37 -3.30 24.11 13.96
C ALA A 37 -1.85 23.95 13.46
N LEU A 38 -1.52 22.82 12.82
CA LEU A 38 -0.21 22.61 12.19
C LEU A 38 0.03 23.59 11.04
N LYS A 39 -0.97 23.81 10.18
CA LYS A 39 -0.91 24.79 9.08
C LYS A 39 -0.67 26.21 9.61
N GLN A 40 -1.34 26.61 10.70
CA GLN A 40 -1.12 27.91 11.36
C GLN A 40 0.31 28.06 11.92
N LYS A 41 0.98 26.96 12.27
CA LYS A 41 2.38 26.93 12.73
C LYS A 41 3.40 26.91 11.59
N GLY A 42 2.97 26.96 10.33
CA GLY A 42 3.86 26.86 9.17
C GLY A 42 4.41 25.45 8.94
N VAL A 43 3.73 24.42 9.43
CA VAL A 43 4.02 23.01 9.13
C VAL A 43 3.35 22.66 7.81
N LYS A 44 4.06 21.94 6.93
CA LYS A 44 3.47 21.41 5.69
C LYS A 44 2.57 20.22 6.05
N VAL A 45 1.28 20.34 5.78
CA VAL A 45 0.32 19.26 6.00
C VAL A 45 0.11 18.51 4.69
N CYS A 46 0.41 17.22 4.70
CA CYS A 46 0.14 16.32 3.59
C CYS A 46 -1.02 15.41 3.99
N PHE A 47 -2.05 15.32 3.15
CA PHE A 47 -3.14 14.36 3.34
C PHE A 47 -3.02 13.25 2.30
N LEU A 48 -2.78 12.02 2.74
CA LEU A 48 -2.73 10.84 1.88
C LEU A 48 -4.04 10.07 2.01
N GLU A 49 -4.71 9.84 0.90
CA GLU A 49 -5.95 9.08 0.83
C GLU A 49 -5.84 7.94 -0.18
N CYS A 50 -6.31 6.77 0.21
CA CYS A 50 -6.32 5.57 -0.63
C CYS A 50 -7.73 5.01 -0.86
N ASP A 51 -8.75 5.63 -0.26
CA ASP A 51 -10.15 5.29 -0.43
C ASP A 51 -10.96 6.46 -0.98
N LEU A 52 -11.98 6.15 -1.78
CA LEU A 52 -12.88 7.17 -2.30
C LEU A 52 -13.76 7.75 -1.18
N TYR A 53 -13.34 8.89 -0.63
CA TYR A 53 -14.05 9.63 0.40
C TYR A 53 -13.95 11.15 0.14
N PRO A 54 -14.65 11.65 -0.90
CA PRO A 54 -14.60 13.06 -1.30
C PRO A 54 -15.15 14.01 -0.23
N GLU A 55 -15.85 13.52 0.79
CA GLU A 55 -16.37 14.34 1.88
C GLU A 55 -15.30 14.72 2.92
N SER A 56 -14.05 14.24 2.79
CA SER A 56 -12.98 14.53 3.74
C SER A 56 -12.60 16.02 3.78
N GLU A 57 -13.12 16.77 4.75
CA GLU A 57 -12.73 18.18 4.89
C GLU A 57 -11.28 18.37 5.37
N LEU A 58 -10.58 17.29 5.78
CA LEU A 58 -9.15 17.37 6.10
C LEU A 58 -8.34 17.86 4.90
N ALA A 59 -8.76 17.50 3.68
CA ALA A 59 -8.17 18.00 2.45
C ALA A 59 -8.10 19.53 2.42
N ASN A 60 -9.11 20.24 2.92
CA ASN A 60 -9.14 21.72 2.93
C ASN A 60 -8.05 22.33 3.84
N SER A 61 -7.61 21.58 4.85
CA SER A 61 -6.50 21.95 5.74
C SER A 61 -5.14 21.47 5.24
N ALA A 62 -5.10 20.68 4.16
CA ALA A 62 -3.85 20.20 3.59
C ALA A 62 -3.14 21.30 2.78
N SER A 63 -1.82 21.23 2.76
CA SER A 63 -0.98 21.95 1.80
C SER A 63 -0.91 21.22 0.46
N ILE A 64 -1.09 19.89 0.50
CA ILE A 64 -1.13 19.00 -0.65
C ILE A 64 -1.88 17.72 -0.27
N MET A 65 -2.63 17.18 -1.22
CA MET A 65 -3.26 15.87 -1.12
C MET A 65 -2.54 14.88 -2.02
N LEU A 66 -2.27 13.68 -1.51
CA LEU A 66 -1.70 12.56 -2.26
C LEU A 66 -2.76 11.47 -2.41
N CYS A 67 -2.92 10.96 -3.64
CA CYS A 67 -3.85 9.88 -3.96
C CYS A 67 -3.10 8.69 -4.56
N THR A 68 -3.54 7.47 -4.25
CA THR A 68 -2.87 6.24 -4.71
C THR A 68 -3.29 5.77 -6.11
N SER A 69 -4.27 6.42 -6.73
CA SER A 69 -4.71 6.16 -8.09
C SER A 69 -5.15 7.45 -8.79
N ARG A 70 -5.07 7.48 -10.13
CA ARG A 70 -5.48 8.63 -10.92
C ARG A 70 -6.97 8.89 -10.81
N TYR A 71 -7.78 7.83 -10.89
CA TYR A 71 -9.23 7.94 -10.72
C TYR A 71 -9.60 8.56 -9.36
N LEU A 72 -8.94 8.14 -8.28
CA LEU A 72 -9.14 8.74 -6.96
C LEU A 72 -8.76 10.23 -6.97
N ALA A 73 -7.60 10.59 -7.53
CA ALA A 73 -7.17 11.98 -7.64
C ALA A 73 -8.19 12.84 -8.40
N ASP A 74 -8.71 12.34 -9.53
CA ASP A 74 -9.70 13.02 -10.35
C ASP A 74 -11.02 13.22 -9.59
N GLU A 75 -11.49 12.20 -8.85
CA GLU A 75 -12.70 12.31 -8.02
C GLU A 75 -12.50 13.30 -6.86
N MET A 76 -11.35 13.29 -6.20
CA MET A 76 -11.04 14.25 -5.12
C MET A 76 -10.93 15.67 -5.65
N HIS A 77 -10.38 15.86 -6.86
CA HIS A 77 -10.23 17.17 -7.48
C HIS A 77 -11.58 17.85 -7.77
N LYS A 78 -12.63 17.07 -8.11
CA LYS A 78 -13.98 17.60 -8.29
C LYS A 78 -14.52 18.30 -7.04
N ARG A 79 -14.08 17.89 -5.84
CA ARG A 79 -14.57 18.41 -4.56
C ARG A 79 -13.61 19.37 -3.86
N HIS A 80 -12.30 19.20 -4.08
CA HIS A 80 -11.22 19.94 -3.43
C HIS A 80 -10.30 20.63 -4.45
N SER A 81 -10.89 21.35 -5.41
CA SER A 81 -10.16 21.99 -6.52
C SER A 81 -9.15 23.06 -6.08
N GLU A 82 -9.27 23.59 -4.86
CA GLU A 82 -8.34 24.58 -4.28
C GLU A 82 -7.09 23.94 -3.66
N VAL A 83 -7.08 22.62 -3.47
CA VAL A 83 -5.98 21.88 -2.86
C VAL A 83 -5.14 21.27 -3.99
N PRO A 84 -3.81 21.44 -4.01
CA PRO A 84 -2.96 20.69 -4.93
C PRO A 84 -3.13 19.19 -4.68
N ILE A 85 -3.47 18.42 -5.72
CA ILE A 85 -3.64 16.97 -5.65
C ILE A 85 -2.63 16.31 -6.58
N GLU A 86 -1.82 15.41 -6.03
CA GLU A 86 -0.86 14.61 -6.78
C GLU A 86 -1.17 13.13 -6.63
N MET A 87 -1.06 12.38 -7.72
CA MET A 87 -1.14 10.92 -7.67
C MET A 87 0.27 10.36 -7.42
N ILE A 88 0.42 9.49 -6.43
CA ILE A 88 1.63 8.69 -6.23
C ILE A 88 1.19 7.24 -5.96
N PRO A 89 1.58 6.25 -6.79
CA PRO A 89 1.12 4.89 -6.59
C PRO A 89 1.80 4.23 -5.39
N ASP A 90 1.20 3.14 -4.92
CA ASP A 90 1.76 2.35 -3.81
C ASP A 90 3.10 1.70 -4.22
N PRO A 91 4.12 1.72 -3.35
CA PRO A 91 5.35 0.99 -3.59
C PRO A 91 5.14 -0.51 -3.38
N VAL A 92 5.97 -1.31 -4.04
CA VAL A 92 6.11 -2.74 -3.73
C VAL A 92 6.80 -2.90 -2.38
N GLU A 93 6.19 -3.66 -1.46
CA GLU A 93 6.65 -3.77 -0.08
C GLU A 93 7.87 -4.71 0.10
N ASP A 94 8.07 -5.70 -0.77
CA ASP A 94 8.98 -6.84 -0.52
C ASP A 94 10.23 -6.92 -1.41
N LEU A 95 10.52 -5.92 -2.25
CA LEU A 95 11.74 -5.89 -3.07
C LEU A 95 13.04 -5.72 -2.23
N LEU A 96 12.92 -5.61 -0.91
CA LEU A 96 14.05 -5.36 0.00
C LEU A 96 14.87 -6.60 0.37
N ARG A 97 14.52 -7.80 -0.11
CA ARG A 97 15.17 -9.04 0.34
C ARG A 97 16.10 -9.72 -0.65
N SER A 98 16.07 -9.40 -1.95
CA SER A 98 17.06 -9.98 -2.86
C SER A 98 17.20 -9.18 -4.14
N GLU A 99 18.45 -8.82 -4.44
CA GLU A 99 18.87 -8.31 -5.77
C GLU A 99 18.58 -9.32 -6.89
N GLU A 100 18.30 -10.58 -6.53
CA GLU A 100 17.85 -11.62 -7.46
C GLU A 100 16.75 -12.45 -6.78
N LEU A 101 15.48 -12.10 -6.99
CA LEU A 101 14.46 -13.16 -6.95
C LEU A 101 14.63 -13.91 -8.27
N PRO A 102 15.14 -15.16 -8.30
CA PRO A 102 15.00 -15.95 -9.51
C PRO A 102 13.51 -16.13 -9.69
N VAL A 103 12.93 -15.39 -10.65
CA VAL A 103 11.54 -15.52 -11.08
C VAL A 103 11.28 -17.01 -11.29
N ARG A 104 10.61 -17.63 -10.31
CA ARG A 104 10.49 -19.08 -10.24
C ARG A 104 9.40 -19.52 -11.19
N VAL A 105 9.77 -19.79 -12.43
CA VAL A 105 8.80 -20.37 -13.37
C VAL A 105 8.88 -21.88 -13.33
N ARG A 106 7.80 -22.50 -12.86
CA ARG A 106 7.64 -23.95 -12.89
C ARG A 106 7.85 -24.50 -14.29
N LYS A 107 8.63 -25.59 -14.39
CA LYS A 107 8.96 -26.27 -15.66
C LYS A 107 7.78 -27.08 -16.21
N GLU A 108 6.89 -27.56 -15.36
CA GLU A 108 5.72 -28.39 -15.74
C GLU A 108 4.46 -27.54 -15.98
N THR A 109 3.57 -28.04 -16.84
CA THR A 109 2.27 -27.43 -17.15
C THR A 109 1.14 -27.94 -16.26
N SER A 110 1.27 -29.14 -15.66
CA SER A 110 0.30 -29.70 -14.73
C SER A 110 0.51 -29.14 -13.32
N GLY A 111 -0.55 -28.62 -12.70
CA GLY A 111 -0.52 -28.18 -11.30
C GLY A 111 -0.17 -26.70 -11.09
N LEU A 112 -0.58 -25.80 -12.00
CA LEU A 112 -0.39 -24.37 -11.81
C LEU A 112 -1.14 -23.88 -10.57
N ARG A 113 -0.45 -23.10 -9.75
CA ARG A 113 -1.01 -22.54 -8.52
C ARG A 113 -1.52 -21.14 -8.77
N ILE A 114 -2.79 -20.93 -8.47
CA ILE A 114 -3.48 -19.64 -8.58
C ILE A 114 -3.66 -19.09 -7.17
N ALA A 115 -3.20 -17.87 -6.94
CA ALA A 115 -3.48 -17.11 -5.74
C ALA A 115 -4.68 -16.19 -5.96
N TRP A 116 -5.50 -16.04 -4.93
CA TRP A 116 -6.31 -14.86 -4.73
C TRP A 116 -6.15 -14.36 -3.29
N MET A 117 -6.05 -13.04 -3.12
CA MET A 117 -6.04 -12.39 -1.82
C MET A 117 -6.94 -11.16 -1.80
N GLY A 118 -7.73 -11.02 -0.74
CA GLY A 118 -8.67 -9.91 -0.63
C GLY A 118 -9.43 -9.86 0.69
N GLN A 119 -10.03 -8.70 0.95
CA GLN A 119 -10.94 -8.52 2.08
C GLN A 119 -12.24 -9.31 1.88
N ALA A 120 -12.90 -9.68 2.96
CA ALA A 120 -14.10 -10.53 2.93
C ALA A 120 -15.23 -9.93 2.07
N GLY A 121 -15.38 -8.60 2.05
CA GLY A 121 -16.39 -7.92 1.23
C GLY A 121 -16.12 -7.91 -0.29
N HIS A 122 -15.04 -8.54 -0.76
CA HIS A 122 -14.77 -8.74 -2.19
C HIS A 122 -14.83 -10.22 -2.58
N TRP A 123 -15.32 -11.10 -1.71
CA TRP A 123 -15.28 -12.54 -1.90
C TRP A 123 -16.01 -12.98 -3.18
N GLU A 124 -17.18 -12.39 -3.44
CA GLU A 124 -18.07 -12.70 -4.56
C GLU A 124 -17.46 -12.29 -5.91
N THR A 125 -16.49 -11.37 -5.93
CA THR A 125 -15.76 -11.04 -7.18
C THR A 125 -15.02 -12.25 -7.75
N LEU A 126 -14.73 -13.26 -6.92
CA LEU A 126 -14.03 -14.47 -7.31
C LEU A 126 -14.93 -15.50 -8.00
N ASP A 127 -16.26 -15.34 -7.97
CA ASP A 127 -17.20 -16.36 -8.42
C ASP A 127 -17.10 -16.66 -9.92
N GLU A 128 -16.82 -15.64 -10.74
CA GLU A 128 -16.56 -15.82 -12.18
C GLU A 128 -15.34 -16.71 -12.41
N VAL A 129 -14.22 -16.40 -11.75
CA VAL A 129 -12.98 -17.17 -11.88
C VAL A 129 -13.17 -18.59 -11.33
N ARG A 130 -13.87 -18.77 -10.21
CA ARG A 130 -14.22 -20.10 -9.69
C ARG A 130 -15.02 -20.91 -10.68
N THR A 131 -16.04 -20.31 -11.28
CA THR A 131 -16.89 -20.95 -12.28
C THR A 131 -16.05 -21.44 -13.47
N ILE A 132 -15.09 -20.62 -13.93
CA ILE A 132 -14.15 -21.00 -14.98
C ILE A 132 -13.26 -22.17 -14.53
N LEU A 133 -12.72 -22.12 -13.31
CA LEU A 133 -11.83 -23.17 -12.79
C LEU A 133 -12.53 -24.50 -12.50
N HIS A 134 -13.87 -24.54 -12.43
CA HIS A 134 -14.64 -25.77 -12.36
C HIS A 134 -14.76 -26.50 -13.71
N ASP A 135 -14.45 -25.83 -14.82
CA ASP A 135 -14.45 -26.43 -16.13
C ASP A 135 -13.35 -27.53 -16.22
N PRO A 136 -13.66 -28.73 -16.77
CA PRO A 136 -12.66 -29.78 -16.96
C PRO A 136 -11.39 -29.33 -17.70
N GLU A 137 -11.49 -28.28 -18.53
CA GLU A 137 -10.35 -27.63 -19.18
C GLU A 137 -9.29 -27.16 -18.19
N PHE A 138 -9.67 -26.67 -17.00
CA PHE A 138 -8.78 -26.04 -16.02
C PHE A 138 -8.54 -26.86 -14.73
N ARG A 139 -8.91 -28.15 -14.74
CA ARG A 139 -8.81 -29.06 -13.57
C ARG A 139 -7.42 -29.22 -12.96
N ASP A 140 -6.37 -28.92 -13.73
CA ASP A 140 -4.96 -28.98 -13.31
C ASP A 140 -4.46 -27.64 -12.74
N MET A 141 -5.32 -26.64 -12.60
CA MET A 141 -5.04 -25.39 -11.93
C MET A 141 -5.69 -25.37 -10.54
N ARG A 142 -4.92 -25.03 -9.51
CA ARG A 142 -5.41 -25.00 -8.12
C ARG A 142 -5.45 -23.57 -7.59
N LEU A 143 -6.64 -23.10 -7.26
CA LEU A 143 -6.85 -21.83 -6.57
C LEU A 143 -6.70 -22.00 -5.05
N THR A 144 -5.87 -21.16 -4.43
CA THR A 144 -5.79 -20.98 -2.97
C THR A 144 -6.13 -19.53 -2.62
N THR A 145 -6.90 -19.35 -1.55
CA THR A 145 -7.47 -18.05 -1.14
C THR A 145 -6.95 -17.60 0.22
N VAL A 146 -6.58 -16.32 0.34
CA VAL A 146 -6.23 -15.65 1.60
C VAL A 146 -7.23 -14.53 1.87
N SER A 147 -8.03 -14.68 2.93
CA SER A 147 -9.01 -13.68 3.36
C SER A 147 -9.50 -13.92 4.79
N ASN A 148 -10.16 -12.94 5.38
CA ASN A 148 -10.93 -13.11 6.62
C ASN A 148 -12.36 -13.61 6.37
N HIS A 149 -12.70 -13.96 5.12
CA HIS A 149 -13.96 -14.61 4.80
C HIS A 149 -13.99 -16.05 5.35
N PRO A 150 -15.11 -16.53 5.95
CA PRO A 150 -15.18 -17.86 6.55
C PRO A 150 -14.87 -19.04 5.62
N GLN A 151 -15.04 -18.86 4.31
CA GLN A 151 -14.78 -19.88 3.29
C GLN A 151 -13.37 -19.79 2.69
N ALA A 152 -12.51 -18.88 3.17
CA ALA A 152 -11.12 -18.78 2.72
C ALA A 152 -10.30 -19.98 3.19
N GLU A 153 -9.36 -20.44 2.36
CA GLU A 153 -8.45 -21.53 2.74
C GLU A 153 -7.47 -21.08 3.84
N LEU A 154 -7.05 -19.81 3.80
CA LEU A 154 -6.08 -19.23 4.72
C LEU A 154 -6.59 -17.90 5.27
N LEU A 155 -6.36 -17.67 6.56
CA LEU A 155 -6.64 -16.38 7.20
C LEU A 155 -5.71 -15.29 6.69
N TRP A 156 -6.24 -14.07 6.62
CA TRP A 156 -5.47 -12.92 6.17
C TRP A 156 -4.45 -12.48 7.22
N SER A 157 -3.21 -12.34 6.77
CA SER A 157 -2.14 -11.59 7.40
C SER A 157 -1.18 -11.13 6.30
N PRO A 158 -0.37 -10.09 6.51
CA PRO A 158 0.67 -9.73 5.54
C PRO A 158 1.58 -10.91 5.20
N GLN A 159 1.97 -11.71 6.20
CA GLN A 159 2.86 -12.85 6.02
C GLN A 159 2.21 -13.97 5.20
N THR A 160 0.93 -14.31 5.46
CA THR A 160 0.22 -15.35 4.69
C THR A 160 -0.05 -14.91 3.26
N ALA A 161 -0.41 -13.65 3.03
CA ALA A 161 -0.59 -13.07 1.71
C ALA A 161 0.70 -13.14 0.87
N LEU A 162 1.81 -12.63 1.42
CA LEU A 162 3.10 -12.65 0.73
C LEU A 162 3.63 -14.08 0.51
N SER A 163 3.41 -14.98 1.47
CA SER A 163 3.81 -16.40 1.32
C SER A 163 3.01 -17.09 0.22
N LEU A 164 1.70 -16.83 0.13
CA LEU A 164 0.86 -17.34 -0.96
C LEU A 164 1.39 -16.84 -2.30
N LEU A 165 1.62 -15.54 -2.48
CA LEU A 165 2.11 -14.96 -3.74
C LEU A 165 3.45 -15.58 -4.17
N ARG A 166 4.45 -15.66 -3.28
CA ARG A 166 5.75 -16.31 -3.57
C ARG A 166 5.64 -17.79 -3.94
N SER A 167 4.55 -18.42 -3.52
CA SER A 167 4.25 -19.82 -3.77
C SER A 167 3.13 -19.98 -4.78
N SER A 168 2.89 -19.02 -5.67
CA SER A 168 1.92 -19.15 -6.75
C SER A 168 2.55 -18.83 -8.10
N ASP A 169 1.93 -19.34 -9.15
CA ASP A 169 2.34 -19.11 -10.53
C ASP A 169 1.53 -17.95 -11.14
N ILE A 170 0.29 -17.81 -10.69
CA ILE A 170 -0.71 -16.89 -11.19
C ILE A 170 -1.34 -16.16 -10.00
N LEU A 171 -1.55 -14.86 -10.14
CA LEU A 171 -2.42 -14.08 -9.24
C LEU A 171 -3.65 -13.65 -10.03
N VAL A 172 -4.83 -14.03 -9.57
CA VAL A 172 -6.10 -13.49 -10.09
C VAL A 172 -6.58 -12.33 -9.22
N VAL A 173 -6.92 -11.22 -9.86
CA VAL A 173 -7.44 -10.01 -9.20
C VAL A 173 -8.74 -9.59 -9.86
N PRO A 174 -9.83 -10.38 -9.72
CA PRO A 174 -11.13 -9.96 -10.24
C PRO A 174 -11.64 -8.74 -9.45
N THR A 175 -12.47 -7.94 -10.12
CA THR A 175 -12.94 -6.66 -9.59
C THR A 175 -14.40 -6.45 -9.93
N SER A 176 -15.11 -5.72 -9.07
CA SER A 176 -16.39 -5.12 -9.44
C SER A 176 -16.17 -3.83 -10.24
N GLN A 177 -17.25 -3.29 -10.80
CA GLN A 177 -17.25 -2.02 -11.54
C GLN A 177 -17.93 -0.88 -10.74
N SER A 178 -17.92 -0.97 -9.40
CA SER A 178 -18.44 0.12 -8.56
C SER A 178 -17.48 1.31 -8.55
N THR A 179 -17.99 2.51 -8.24
CA THR A 179 -17.17 3.73 -8.12
C THR A 179 -16.04 3.56 -7.11
N GLN A 180 -16.30 2.88 -5.99
CA GLN A 180 -15.28 2.56 -4.98
C GLN A 180 -14.20 1.64 -5.54
N ALA A 181 -14.56 0.69 -6.42
CA ALA A 181 -13.59 -0.19 -7.07
C ALA A 181 -12.73 0.58 -8.09
N LEU A 182 -13.33 1.48 -8.88
CA LEU A 182 -12.63 2.32 -9.85
C LEU A 182 -11.54 3.20 -9.21
N ALA A 183 -11.74 3.62 -7.95
CA ALA A 183 -10.78 4.40 -7.19
C ALA A 183 -9.63 3.58 -6.58
N LYS A 184 -9.69 2.25 -6.58
CA LYS A 184 -8.66 1.42 -5.96
C LYS A 184 -7.33 1.53 -6.69
N SER A 185 -6.25 1.41 -5.92
CA SER A 185 -4.88 1.38 -6.42
C SER A 185 -4.51 0.03 -7.03
N SER A 186 -3.33 -0.01 -7.67
CA SER A 186 -2.75 -1.20 -8.29
C SER A 186 -1.95 -2.10 -7.33
N ASN A 187 -2.01 -1.88 -6.01
CA ASN A 187 -1.17 -2.57 -5.01
C ASN A 187 -1.11 -4.10 -5.22
N ARG A 188 -2.26 -4.78 -5.31
CA ARG A 188 -2.31 -6.24 -5.52
C ARG A 188 -1.61 -6.68 -6.81
N VAL A 189 -1.77 -5.89 -7.89
CA VAL A 189 -1.16 -6.17 -9.20
C VAL A 189 0.37 -6.04 -9.10
N VAL A 190 0.87 -4.92 -8.56
CA VAL A 190 2.32 -4.66 -8.50
C VAL A 190 3.03 -5.64 -7.57
N GLN A 191 2.39 -6.02 -6.45
CA GLN A 191 2.92 -7.04 -5.53
C GLN A 191 2.97 -8.43 -6.16
N GLY A 192 1.92 -8.81 -6.90
CA GLY A 192 1.90 -10.08 -7.63
C GLY A 192 3.02 -10.17 -8.67
N MET A 193 3.19 -9.13 -9.49
CA MET A 193 4.26 -9.07 -10.49
C MET A 193 5.66 -9.10 -9.85
N ALA A 194 5.86 -8.36 -8.77
CA ALA A 194 7.14 -8.31 -8.06
C ALA A 194 7.52 -9.67 -7.44
N LEU A 195 6.52 -10.44 -7.00
CA LEU A 195 6.73 -11.76 -6.41
C LEU A 195 6.74 -12.91 -7.44
N GLY A 196 6.71 -12.58 -8.73
CA GLY A 196 6.90 -13.54 -9.81
C GLY A 196 5.62 -14.25 -10.27
N CYS A 197 4.44 -13.72 -9.95
CA CYS A 197 3.17 -14.21 -10.51
C CYS A 197 2.93 -13.60 -11.90
N VAL A 198 2.29 -14.37 -12.80
CA VAL A 198 1.54 -13.73 -13.89
C VAL A 198 0.24 -13.19 -13.31
N VAL A 199 -0.03 -11.90 -13.50
CA VAL A 199 -1.25 -11.26 -12.99
C VAL A 199 -2.33 -11.26 -14.07
N LEU A 200 -3.51 -11.78 -13.70
CA LEU A 200 -4.74 -11.72 -14.49
C LEU A 200 -5.71 -10.88 -13.66
N ALA A 201 -6.09 -9.71 -14.14
CA ALA A 201 -6.85 -8.75 -13.36
C ALA A 201 -8.13 -8.34 -14.07
N GLY A 202 -9.14 -7.97 -13.29
CA GLY A 202 -10.31 -7.26 -13.80
C GLY A 202 -9.93 -5.91 -14.41
N ASP A 203 -10.91 -5.25 -14.99
CA ASP A 203 -10.68 -4.01 -15.74
C ASP A 203 -10.90 -2.76 -14.88
N LEU A 204 -9.82 -2.25 -14.27
CA LEU A 204 -9.82 -1.00 -13.51
C LEU A 204 -8.83 0.02 -14.09
N PRO A 205 -9.09 1.34 -13.94
CA PRO A 205 -8.18 2.39 -14.41
C PRO A 205 -6.74 2.19 -13.93
N ALA A 206 -6.54 1.99 -12.62
CA ALA A 206 -5.21 1.78 -12.04
C ALA A 206 -4.52 0.51 -12.56
N TYR A 207 -5.28 -0.51 -12.98
CA TYR A 207 -4.70 -1.75 -13.49
C TYR A 207 -4.23 -1.59 -14.93
N ARG A 208 -4.94 -0.81 -15.75
CA ARG A 208 -4.51 -0.45 -17.12
C ARG A 208 -3.22 0.38 -17.14
N GLU A 209 -2.95 1.15 -16.08
CA GLU A 209 -1.69 1.89 -15.96
C GLU A 209 -0.49 0.95 -15.72
N VAL A 210 -0.71 -0.24 -15.17
CA VAL A 210 0.36 -1.22 -14.87
C VAL A 210 0.43 -2.33 -15.92
N ILE A 211 -0.71 -2.85 -16.35
CA ILE A 211 -0.82 -4.05 -17.19
C ILE A 211 -0.94 -3.65 -18.67
N GLU A 212 0.06 -4.04 -19.45
CA GLU A 212 -0.02 -4.14 -20.89
C GLU A 212 -0.43 -5.58 -21.25
N SER A 213 -1.71 -5.76 -21.57
CA SER A 213 -2.34 -7.09 -21.72
C SER A 213 -1.62 -7.95 -22.78
N GLY A 214 -1.25 -9.18 -22.41
CA GLY A 214 -0.48 -10.11 -23.26
C GLY A 214 1.03 -9.88 -23.27
N THR A 215 1.51 -8.76 -22.71
CA THR A 215 2.93 -8.41 -22.60
C THR A 215 3.48 -8.71 -21.20
N ASN A 216 2.85 -8.19 -20.15
CA ASN A 216 3.32 -8.33 -18.75
C ASN A 216 2.25 -8.83 -17.76
N GLY A 217 1.05 -9.12 -18.25
CA GLY A 217 -0.12 -9.57 -17.48
C GLY A 217 -1.35 -9.58 -18.40
N PHE A 218 -2.54 -9.71 -17.83
CA PHE A 218 -3.80 -9.64 -18.58
C PHE A 218 -4.84 -8.76 -17.87
N ILE A 219 -5.54 -7.95 -18.67
CA ILE A 219 -6.79 -7.31 -18.27
C ILE A 219 -7.93 -8.12 -18.87
N CYS A 220 -8.81 -8.65 -18.01
CA CYS A 220 -9.92 -9.51 -18.35
C CYS A 220 -11.25 -8.84 -17.95
N ARG A 221 -12.13 -8.61 -18.93
CA ARG A 221 -13.47 -8.00 -18.83
C ARG A 221 -14.58 -9.03 -18.94
N THR A 222 -14.29 -10.16 -19.57
CA THR A 222 -15.28 -11.21 -19.84
C THR A 222 -14.72 -12.57 -19.46
N SER A 223 -15.61 -13.53 -19.25
CA SER A 223 -15.22 -14.90 -18.91
C SER A 223 -14.34 -15.54 -19.99
N GLU A 224 -14.52 -15.19 -21.25
CA GLU A 224 -13.67 -15.71 -22.33
C GLU A 224 -12.26 -15.11 -22.29
N GLU A 225 -12.11 -13.83 -21.95
CA GLU A 225 -10.79 -13.22 -21.78
C GLU A 225 -10.04 -13.83 -20.58
N TRP A 226 -10.74 -14.19 -19.50
CA TRP A 226 -10.14 -14.96 -18.40
C TRP A 226 -9.70 -16.35 -18.86
N ARG A 227 -10.54 -17.07 -19.61
CA ARG A 227 -10.22 -18.40 -20.17
C ARG A 227 -9.00 -18.34 -21.08
N GLU A 228 -8.95 -17.36 -21.98
CA GLU A 228 -7.85 -17.20 -22.91
C GLU A 228 -6.53 -16.85 -22.21
N ALA A 229 -6.59 -15.99 -21.18
CA ALA A 229 -5.44 -15.71 -20.34
C ALA A 229 -4.95 -16.98 -19.63
N LEU A 230 -5.86 -17.77 -19.05
CA LEU A 230 -5.54 -19.05 -18.39
C LEU A 230 -4.95 -20.07 -19.38
N ARG A 231 -5.45 -20.16 -20.62
CA ARG A 231 -4.86 -20.99 -21.67
C ARG A 231 -3.44 -20.53 -22.01
N THR A 232 -3.25 -19.23 -22.21
CA THR A 232 -1.94 -18.67 -22.58
C THR A 232 -0.89 -18.94 -21.51
N VAL A 233 -1.22 -18.79 -20.22
CA VAL A 233 -0.26 -19.02 -19.14
C VAL A 233 0.08 -20.49 -18.93
N ARG A 234 -0.61 -21.45 -19.57
CA ARG A 234 -0.17 -22.86 -19.60
C ARG A 234 1.17 -22.99 -20.31
N GLU A 235 1.38 -22.24 -21.39
CA GLU A 235 2.62 -22.29 -22.15
C GLU A 235 3.77 -21.72 -21.32
N VAL A 236 4.74 -22.58 -20.97
CA VAL A 236 5.87 -22.20 -20.10
C VAL A 236 6.71 -21.05 -20.69
N GLY A 237 6.86 -21.00 -22.02
CA GLY A 237 7.57 -19.92 -22.71
C GLY A 237 6.89 -18.57 -22.53
N ARG A 238 5.58 -18.52 -22.81
CA ARG A 238 4.75 -17.32 -22.59
C ARG A 238 4.73 -16.92 -21.12
N ARG A 239 4.51 -17.87 -20.20
CA ARG A 239 4.52 -17.62 -18.76
C ARG A 239 5.85 -17.01 -18.30
N ARG A 240 7.00 -17.54 -18.74
CA ARG A 240 8.32 -16.95 -18.45
C ARG A 240 8.45 -15.52 -18.95
N SER A 241 8.05 -15.28 -20.20
CA SER A 241 8.10 -13.93 -20.76
C SER A 241 7.23 -12.94 -19.98
N LEU A 242 6.02 -13.34 -19.61
CA LEU A 242 5.07 -12.50 -18.88
C LEU A 242 5.63 -12.12 -17.51
N VAL A 243 6.14 -13.09 -16.74
CA VAL A 243 6.67 -12.80 -15.41
C VAL A 243 7.91 -11.91 -15.48
N HIS A 244 8.83 -12.17 -16.41
CA HIS A 244 10.03 -11.34 -16.55
C HIS A 244 9.68 -9.87 -16.85
N LYS A 245 8.78 -9.65 -17.81
CA LYS A 245 8.32 -8.29 -18.18
C LYS A 245 7.53 -7.61 -17.06
N GLY A 246 6.68 -8.36 -16.35
CA GLY A 246 5.93 -7.86 -15.19
C GLY A 246 6.87 -7.41 -14.07
N HIS A 247 7.80 -8.28 -13.67
CA HIS A 247 8.79 -7.97 -12.65
C HIS A 247 9.66 -6.76 -13.02
N GLN A 248 10.16 -6.70 -14.26
CA GLN A 248 10.97 -5.58 -14.73
C GLN A 248 10.23 -4.25 -14.61
N ARG A 249 8.99 -4.17 -15.12
CA ARG A 249 8.18 -2.94 -15.05
C ARG A 249 7.97 -2.48 -13.61
N VAL A 250 7.60 -3.38 -12.71
CA VAL A 250 7.32 -2.99 -11.33
C VAL A 250 8.58 -2.60 -10.56
N ALA A 251 9.72 -3.22 -10.84
CA ALA A 251 10.99 -2.82 -10.24
C ALA A 251 11.42 -1.41 -10.67
N GLU A 252 11.23 -1.07 -11.95
CA GLU A 252 11.62 0.23 -12.53
C GLU A 252 10.71 1.39 -12.07
N GLU A 253 9.40 1.16 -11.95
CA GLU A 253 8.42 2.24 -11.73
C GLU A 253 7.77 2.24 -10.34
N PHE A 254 7.56 1.05 -9.75
CA PHE A 254 6.82 0.86 -8.49
C PHE A 254 7.72 0.40 -7.34
N GLY A 255 9.03 0.31 -7.58
CA GLY A 255 10.02 0.03 -6.56
C GLY A 255 10.10 1.13 -5.50
N LEU A 256 10.71 0.80 -4.36
CA LEU A 256 10.72 1.74 -3.25
C LEU A 256 11.53 3.01 -3.55
N ALA A 257 12.65 2.89 -4.26
CA ALA A 257 13.48 4.00 -4.68
C ALA A 257 12.76 5.01 -5.61
N PRO A 258 12.15 4.61 -6.75
CA PRO A 258 11.44 5.55 -7.61
C PRO A 258 10.25 6.20 -6.91
N ILE A 259 9.47 5.45 -6.11
CA ILE A 259 8.35 6.02 -5.34
C ILE A 259 8.84 7.02 -4.30
N THR A 260 9.87 6.67 -3.54
CA THR A 260 10.49 7.57 -2.54
C THR A 260 10.97 8.87 -3.18
N ARG A 261 11.57 8.79 -4.38
CA ARG A 261 12.01 9.98 -5.12
C ARG A 261 10.83 10.88 -5.47
N ARG A 262 9.72 10.30 -5.95
CA ARG A 262 8.50 11.05 -6.29
C ARG A 262 7.88 11.73 -5.06
N TYR A 263 7.84 11.05 -3.91
CA TYR A 263 7.45 11.66 -2.64
C TYR A 263 8.34 12.85 -2.29
N ALA A 264 9.66 12.70 -2.41
CA ALA A 264 10.59 13.78 -2.11
C ALA A 264 10.41 15.00 -3.03
N GLU A 265 10.24 14.77 -4.33
CA GLU A 265 9.98 15.84 -5.32
C GLU A 265 8.68 16.59 -5.00
N VAL A 266 7.56 15.87 -4.87
CA VAL A 266 6.23 16.42 -4.60
C VAL A 266 6.17 17.15 -3.25
N LEU A 267 6.84 16.60 -2.23
CA LEU A 267 6.89 17.21 -0.91
C LEU A 267 7.97 18.31 -0.80
N GLY A 268 8.83 18.50 -1.81
CA GLY A 268 9.92 19.48 -1.76
C GLY A 268 11.01 19.11 -0.75
N LEU A 269 11.20 17.82 -0.50
CA LEU A 269 12.22 17.29 0.40
C LEU A 269 13.56 17.18 -0.34
N THR A 270 14.58 17.85 0.16
CA THR A 270 15.91 17.89 -0.48
C THR A 270 16.77 16.71 -0.02
N PRO A 271 17.27 15.83 -0.91
CA PRO A 271 18.28 14.82 -0.58
C PRO A 271 19.44 15.41 0.19
N SER A 272 19.73 14.86 1.36
CA SER A 272 21.05 15.04 1.96
C SER A 272 21.75 13.69 1.98
N VAL A 273 23.02 13.68 1.60
CA VAL A 273 23.82 12.45 1.49
C VAL A 273 24.69 12.35 2.73
N LYS A 274 24.35 11.45 3.66
CA LYS A 274 25.35 10.84 4.56
C LYS A 274 25.31 9.33 4.38
N GLN A 275 26.28 8.78 3.66
CA GLN A 275 26.55 7.34 3.65
C GLN A 275 26.67 6.83 5.09
N THR A 276 25.82 5.89 5.47
CA THR A 276 26.11 5.02 6.61
C THR A 276 25.87 3.58 6.20
N GLU A 277 26.96 2.86 6.00
CA GLU A 277 27.01 1.40 5.98
C GLU A 277 26.57 0.88 7.37
N LYS A 278 25.28 0.58 7.53
CA LYS A 278 24.84 -0.30 8.63
C LYS A 278 23.79 -1.27 8.11
N SER A 279 24.20 -2.53 8.01
CA SER A 279 23.36 -3.69 7.75
C SER A 279 22.19 -3.79 8.74
N LEU A 280 21.02 -4.18 8.24
CA LEU A 280 19.79 -4.47 8.99
C LEU A 280 20.03 -5.47 10.14
N PRO A 281 19.54 -5.23 11.37
CA PRO A 281 19.48 -6.26 12.41
C PRO A 281 18.44 -7.32 12.05
N ALA A 282 18.82 -8.60 12.10
CA ALA A 282 18.06 -9.74 11.60
C ALA A 282 16.77 -10.13 12.38
N GLY A 283 16.14 -9.23 13.14
CA GLY A 283 15.09 -9.60 14.11
C GLY A 283 13.81 -8.74 14.18
N TYR A 284 13.67 -7.70 13.36
CA TYR A 284 12.59 -6.70 13.52
C TYR A 284 11.42 -6.87 12.51
N LEU A 285 11.15 -8.10 12.09
CA LEU A 285 10.44 -8.44 10.83
C LEU A 285 8.97 -8.91 11.00
N ALA A 286 8.21 -8.45 12.00
CA ALA A 286 6.88 -9.01 12.28
C ALA A 286 5.66 -8.10 12.08
N GLU A 287 5.77 -6.77 12.10
CA GLU A 287 4.57 -5.91 12.08
C GLU A 287 4.74 -4.68 11.19
N GLN A 288 3.71 -4.41 10.37
CA GLN A 288 3.34 -3.14 9.73
C GLN A 288 4.02 -2.77 8.39
N SER A 289 3.21 -2.85 7.33
CA SER A 289 3.52 -2.55 5.93
C SER A 289 3.61 -1.05 5.60
N ALA A 290 3.17 -0.16 6.48
CA ALA A 290 3.33 1.29 6.32
C ALA A 290 4.71 1.79 6.80
N GLU A 291 5.31 1.17 7.81
CA GLU A 291 6.62 1.59 8.36
C GLU A 291 7.77 1.45 7.34
N TYR A 292 7.63 0.59 6.32
CA TYR A 292 8.72 0.26 5.39
C TYR A 292 9.03 1.35 4.37
N ALA A 293 8.01 2.07 3.88
CA ALA A 293 8.25 3.23 3.01
C ALA A 293 8.98 4.36 3.75
N CYS A 294 8.64 4.53 5.02
CA CYS A 294 9.27 5.49 5.92
C CYS A 294 10.66 5.05 6.41
N TRP A 295 10.91 3.74 6.50
CA TRP A 295 12.22 3.21 6.85
C TRP A 295 13.22 3.20 5.67
N TYR A 296 12.78 3.06 4.42
CA TYR A 296 13.68 3.18 3.26
C TYR A 296 14.16 4.62 3.03
N LEU A 297 13.31 5.60 3.32
CA LEU A 297 13.70 7.00 3.52
C LEU A 297 14.78 7.15 4.62
N ALA A 298 14.87 6.22 5.59
CA ALA A 298 15.88 6.23 6.65
C ALA A 298 17.23 5.56 6.25
N GLN A 299 17.26 4.67 5.25
CA GLN A 299 18.50 4.06 4.73
C GLN A 299 19.33 5.06 3.90
N HIS A 300 18.66 5.97 3.18
CA HIS A 300 19.31 7.09 2.50
C HIS A 300 19.31 8.31 3.43
N ARG A 301 20.21 8.35 4.41
CA ARG A 301 20.22 9.41 5.44
C ARG A 301 20.35 10.81 4.84
N TYR A 302 19.23 11.51 4.87
CA TYR A 302 19.12 12.96 4.81
C TYR A 302 19.79 13.61 6.03
N SER A 303 21.05 14.03 5.92
CA SER A 303 21.71 14.82 6.95
C SER A 303 21.35 16.31 6.91
N GLU A 304 20.42 16.72 7.75
CA GLU A 304 20.67 17.51 8.97
C GLU A 304 19.45 17.36 9.89
N GLY A 305 19.58 16.49 10.90
CA GLY A 305 18.70 16.50 12.08
C GLY A 305 17.37 15.72 12.03
N LEU A 306 17.11 14.89 11.00
CA LEU A 306 15.92 14.04 11.01
C LEU A 306 15.93 13.01 12.15
N ARG A 307 14.92 13.09 13.03
CA ARG A 307 14.60 12.08 14.04
C ARG A 307 13.10 11.88 14.05
N TRP A 308 12.68 10.64 13.79
CA TRP A 308 11.29 10.21 13.76
C TRP A 308 10.68 10.15 15.16
N MET A 309 9.42 10.54 15.26
CA MET A 309 8.56 10.25 16.40
C MET A 309 7.68 9.05 16.01
N THR A 310 7.81 7.96 16.74
CA THR A 310 7.08 6.69 16.55
C THR A 310 5.57 6.91 16.55
N THR A 311 4.90 6.37 15.54
CA THR A 311 3.46 6.11 15.48
C THR A 311 3.00 5.32 16.71
N ALA A 312 2.02 5.85 17.44
CA ALA A 312 1.30 5.08 18.44
C ALA A 312 0.07 4.44 17.77
N CYS A 313 0.20 3.17 17.40
CA CYS A 313 -0.92 2.32 17.01
C CYS A 313 -1.79 2.05 18.24
N CYS A 314 -2.94 2.71 18.38
CA CYS A 314 -3.92 2.33 19.40
C CYS A 314 -4.79 1.18 18.87
N ARG A 315 -4.60 -0.02 19.44
CA ARG A 315 -5.58 -1.12 19.36
C ARG A 315 -6.84 -0.68 20.11
N GLU A 316 -7.95 -0.51 19.40
CA GLU A 316 -9.27 -0.81 19.95
C GLU A 316 -9.95 -1.84 19.05
N MET A 317 -10.06 -3.06 19.57
CA MET A 317 -11.03 -4.04 19.11
C MET A 317 -12.41 -3.47 19.44
N ASN A 318 -13.20 -3.15 18.42
CA ASN A 318 -14.62 -3.51 18.33
C ASN A 318 -15.23 -2.92 17.05
N GLY A 319 -15.53 -3.80 16.08
CA GLY A 319 -16.53 -3.59 15.03
C GLY A 319 -16.19 -2.58 13.94
N ALA A 320 -15.65 -3.07 12.82
CA ALA A 320 -15.64 -2.44 11.48
C ALA A 320 -15.02 -1.02 11.36
N GLY A 321 -13.75 -0.96 10.97
CA GLY A 321 -13.08 0.27 10.49
C GLY A 321 -11.55 0.14 10.47
N PHE A 322 -10.92 0.44 9.32
CA PHE A 322 -9.48 0.23 9.06
C PHE A 322 -8.56 1.29 9.72
N CYS A 323 -7.26 0.94 9.80
CA CYS A 323 -6.16 1.55 10.57
C CYS A 323 -5.93 3.06 10.38
N SER A 324 -5.45 3.73 11.43
CA SER A 324 -4.94 5.11 11.40
C SER A 324 -3.44 5.15 11.76
N ALA A 325 -2.64 5.84 10.96
CA ALA A 325 -1.23 6.14 11.23
C ALA A 325 -0.99 7.65 11.04
N LEU A 326 -0.22 8.26 11.94
CA LEU A 326 0.24 9.64 11.84
C LEU A 326 1.76 9.64 11.84
N GLU A 327 2.36 10.14 10.76
CA GLU A 327 3.81 10.18 10.62
C GLU A 327 4.31 11.63 10.58
N VAL A 328 5.34 11.90 11.40
CA VAL A 328 5.96 13.23 11.54
C VAL A 328 7.39 13.17 11.03
N LEU A 329 7.69 13.96 10.00
CA LEU A 329 9.02 14.18 9.45
C LEU A 329 9.58 15.51 9.96
N SER A 330 10.53 15.48 10.92
CA SER A 330 11.08 16.69 11.57
C SER A 330 12.58 16.89 11.39
N LYS A 331 13.05 18.13 11.15
CA LYS A 331 14.49 18.48 11.04
C LYS A 331 15.23 18.60 12.38
N ARG A 332 14.56 18.60 13.54
CA ARG A 332 15.21 18.78 14.86
C ARG A 332 14.46 18.11 16.01
N CYS A 333 14.66 16.80 16.24
CA CYS A 333 14.21 16.20 17.50
C CYS A 333 15.32 16.19 18.56
N ARG A 334 15.33 17.14 19.51
CA ARG A 334 16.20 17.06 20.70
C ARG A 334 15.59 16.07 21.69
N ARG A 335 16.37 15.05 22.07
CA ARG A 335 16.06 14.10 23.16
C ARG A 335 15.67 14.88 24.42
N LYS A 336 14.40 14.84 24.82
CA LYS A 336 13.92 15.06 26.20
C LYS A 336 12.47 14.59 26.36
N LEU A 337 12.25 13.28 26.31
CA LEU A 337 11.14 12.65 27.01
C LEU A 337 11.78 11.83 28.13
N GLY A 338 11.88 12.47 29.31
CA GLY A 338 12.32 11.83 30.52
C GLY A 338 11.33 10.73 30.93
N ARG A 339 11.86 9.68 31.55
CA ARG A 339 11.11 8.60 32.21
C ARG A 339 9.91 9.16 32.97
N MET A 340 8.70 8.96 32.45
CA MET A 340 7.50 8.87 33.27
C MET A 340 7.18 7.40 33.44
N THR A 341 7.82 6.79 34.43
CA THR A 341 7.42 5.49 34.96
C THR A 341 6.00 5.59 35.49
N ALA A 342 5.14 4.69 35.03
CA ALA A 342 3.81 4.46 35.56
C ALA A 342 3.84 4.35 37.09
N LYS A 343 3.11 5.24 37.76
CA LYS A 343 2.46 4.90 39.03
C LYS A 343 1.00 4.67 38.69
N GLN A 344 0.59 3.41 38.81
CA GLN A 344 -0.82 3.02 38.87
C GLN A 344 -1.42 3.67 40.12
N ASP A 345 -2.55 4.35 39.96
CA ASP A 345 -3.45 4.67 41.06
C ASP A 345 -4.79 4.01 40.71
N PRO A 346 -5.20 2.94 41.40
CA PRO A 346 -6.40 2.18 41.07
C PRO A 346 -7.55 2.64 41.96
N GLU A 347 -8.23 3.74 41.63
CA GLU A 347 -9.56 4.04 42.19
C GLU A 347 -10.23 5.24 41.49
N ASN A 348 -10.97 4.98 40.41
CA ASN A 348 -12.36 5.43 40.26
C ASN A 348 -12.94 4.96 38.93
N LYS A 349 -14.15 4.41 39.01
CA LYS A 349 -14.93 3.78 37.94
C LYS A 349 -15.35 4.74 36.85
#